data_AF-A0A1V5FJ17-F1
#
_entry.id   AF-A0A1V5FJ17-F1
#
_cell.length_a   1.000
_cell.length_b   1.000
_cell.length_c   1.000
_cell.angle_alpha   90.00
_cell.angle_beta   90.00
_cell.angle_gamma   90.00
#
_symmetry.space_group_name_H-M   'P 1'
#
loop_
_entity.id
_entity.type
_entity.pdbx_description
1 polymer ?
#
loop_
_entity_poly.entity_id
_entity_poly.type
_entity_poly.pdbx_seq_one_letter_code
_entity_poly.pdbx_strand_id
1 'polypeptide(L)' 'MIHRRDRPELWPLLFPVRNLVFGCGGATIDAVLVQGRYVVRNGRLTNVDLEDLLAEAQEAALALAHRIGLVTPL' A
#
# COMPACT_ATOMS: atom_id res chain seq x y z
N MET A 1 -0.45 3.74 -13.70
CA MET A 1 0.10 3.90 -12.34
C MET A 1 1.15 4.98 -12.37
N ILE A 2 1.17 5.88 -11.40
CA ILE A 2 2.05 7.06 -11.34
C ILE A 2 2.80 7.02 -10.01
N HIS A 3 4.11 7.22 -10.06
CA HIS A 3 4.98 7.29 -8.89
C HIS A 3 5.47 8.72 -8.62
N ARG A 4 5.65 9.05 -7.34
CA ARG A 4 6.32 10.27 -6.90
C ARG A 4 7.82 10.19 -7.19
N ARG A 5 8.45 11.36 -7.35
CA ARG A 5 9.88 11.50 -7.68
C ARG A 5 10.70 12.13 -6.55
N ASP A 6 10.03 12.59 -5.51
CA ASP A 6 10.58 13.33 -4.36
C ASP A 6 10.85 12.42 -3.15
N ARG A 7 10.90 11.10 -3.37
CA ARG A 7 11.07 10.13 -2.31
C ARG A 7 12.56 9.84 -2.06
N PRO A 8 13.01 9.81 -0.79
CA PRO A 8 14.41 9.58 -0.46
C PRO A 8 15.00 8.33 -1.12
N GLU A 9 14.25 7.24 -1.17
CA GLU A 9 14.63 5.97 -1.79
C GLU A 9 14.88 6.04 -3.31
N LEU A 10 14.45 7.12 -3.97
CA LEU A 10 14.65 7.35 -5.40
C LEU A 10 15.79 8.33 -5.69
N TRP A 11 16.42 8.91 -4.67
CA TRP A 11 17.46 9.92 -4.83
C TRP A 11 18.87 9.32 -4.84
N PRO A 12 19.74 9.69 -5.80
CA PRO A 12 19.47 10.57 -6.94
C PRO A 12 18.68 9.88 -8.07
N LEU A 13 17.78 10.63 -8.72
CA LEU A 13 16.93 10.11 -9.81
C LEU A 13 17.66 10.08 -11.17
N LEU A 14 18.83 9.44 -11.22
CA LEU A 14 19.68 9.42 -12.42
C LEU A 14 19.12 8.54 -13.53
N PHE A 15 18.48 7.42 -13.17
CA PHE A 15 17.92 6.44 -14.10
C PHE A 15 16.49 6.07 -13.69
N PRO A 16 15.47 6.85 -14.12
CA PRO A 16 14.09 6.68 -13.66
C PRO A 16 13.51 5.27 -13.87
N VAL A 17 13.86 4.60 -14.97
CA VAL A 17 13.41 3.22 -15.25
C VAL A 17 14.06 2.22 -14.29
N ARG A 18 15.36 2.38 -14.00
CA ARG A 18 16.06 1.54 -13.02
C ARG A 18 15.43 1.73 -11.64
N ASN A 19 15.17 2.98 -11.26
CA ASN A 19 14.57 3.30 -9.98
C ASN A 19 13.13 2.77 -9.88
N LEU A 20 12.37 2.71 -10.98
CA LEU A 20 11.06 2.08 -11.01
C LEU A 20 11.12 0.58 -10.65
N VAL A 21 12.16 -0.13 -11.10
CA VAL A 21 12.29 -1.57 -10.87
C VAL A 21 12.89 -1.87 -9.50
N PHE A 22 13.90 -1.10 -9.08
CA PHE A 22 14.74 -1.45 -7.92
C PHE A 22 14.59 -0.52 -6.72
N GLY A 23 14.01 0.67 -6.90
CA GLY A 23 13.87 1.68 -5.83
C GLY A 23 12.42 2.01 -5.47
N CYS A 24 11.46 1.77 -6.37
CA CYS A 24 10.05 2.03 -6.09
C CYS A 24 9.43 0.94 -5.21
N GLY A 25 8.51 1.36 -4.34
CA GLY A 25 7.65 0.49 -3.55
C GLY A 25 6.25 1.07 -3.41
N GLY A 26 5.40 0.45 -2.59
CA GLY A 26 4.03 0.94 -2.37
C GLY A 26 3.97 2.39 -1.90
N ALA A 27 4.94 2.82 -1.09
CA ALA A 27 5.01 4.19 -0.60
C ALA A 27 5.24 5.21 -1.73
N THR A 28 5.95 4.86 -2.81
CA THR A 28 6.25 5.80 -3.90
C THR A 28 5.07 6.02 -4.85
N ILE A 29 3.95 5.30 -4.66
CA ILE A 29 2.74 5.47 -5.48
C ILE A 29 2.09 6.82 -5.18
N ASP A 30 1.78 7.57 -6.24
CA ASP A 30 0.94 8.76 -6.13
C ASP A 30 -0.50 8.49 -6.56
N ALA A 31 -0.67 7.83 -7.72
CA ALA A 31 -1.98 7.58 -8.28
C ALA A 31 -2.06 6.27 -9.08
N VAL A 32 -3.23 5.64 -9.02
CA VAL A 32 -3.58 4.45 -9.80
C VAL A 32 -4.98 4.65 -10.35
N LEU A 33 -5.13 4.40 -11.65
CA LEU A 33 -6.41 4.46 -12.34
C LEU A 33 -6.75 3.07 -12.89
N VAL A 34 -8.01 2.68 -12.73
CA VAL A 34 -8.58 1.46 -13.31
C VAL A 34 -9.86 1.87 -14.02
N GLN A 35 -9.95 1.60 -15.33
CA GLN A 35 -11.09 2.00 -16.16
C GLN A 35 -11.42 3.50 -16.04
N GLY A 36 -10.39 4.35 -16.03
CA GLY A 36 -10.53 5.80 -15.92
C GLY A 36 -10.90 6.32 -14.52
N ARG A 37 -11.09 5.46 -13.52
CA ARG A 37 -11.39 5.83 -12.14
C ARG A 37 -10.16 5.73 -11.26
N TYR A 38 -9.91 6.73 -10.42
CA TYR A 38 -8.87 6.64 -9.41
C TYR A 38 -9.24 5.58 -8.36
N VAL A 39 -8.34 4.63 -8.14
CA VAL A 39 -8.35 3.71 -6.98
C VAL A 39 -7.29 4.10 -5.95
N VAL A 40 -6.28 4.85 -6.37
CA VAL A 40 -5.34 5.59 -5.51
C VAL A 40 -5.23 7.01 -6.04
N ARG A 41 -5.28 8.01 -5.16
CA ARG A 41 -5.05 9.42 -5.49
C ARG A 41 -4.32 10.12 -4.34
N ASN A 42 -3.30 10.91 -4.66
CA ASN A 42 -2.45 11.59 -3.69
C ASN A 42 -1.85 10.62 -2.64
N GLY A 43 -1.53 9.39 -3.05
CA GLY A 43 -0.99 8.35 -2.18
C GLY A 43 -2.00 7.74 -1.20
N ARG A 44 -3.31 7.97 -1.38
CA ARG A 44 -4.38 7.39 -0.54
C ARG A 44 -5.33 6.55 -1.38
N LEU A 45 -5.83 5.46 -0.79
CA LEU A 45 -6.92 4.68 -1.38
C LEU A 45 -8.18 5.54 -1.45
N THR A 46 -8.94 5.43 -2.54
CA THR A 46 -10.14 6.27 -2.79
C THR A 46 -11.46 5.53 -2.58
N ASN A 47 -11.41 4.21 -2.45
CA ASN A 47 -12.56 3.32 -2.49
C ASN A 47 -12.77 2.52 -1.20
N VAL A 48 -11.91 2.70 -0.20
CA VAL A 48 -12.02 2.04 1.11
C VAL A 48 -11.70 3.05 2.20
N ASP A 49 -12.36 2.91 3.35
CA ASP A 49 -11.86 3.47 4.59
C ASP A 49 -10.76 2.53 5.10
N LEU A 50 -9.55 3.04 5.22
CA LEU A 50 -8.40 2.22 5.59
C LEU A 50 -8.40 1.87 7.08
N GLU A 51 -8.93 2.75 7.93
CA GLU A 51 -8.92 2.52 9.38
C GLU A 51 -9.93 1.43 9.73
N ASP A 52 -11.16 1.55 9.21
CA ASP A 52 -12.20 0.54 9.39
C ASP A 52 -11.77 -0.82 8.80
N LEU A 53 -11.22 -0.82 7.59
CA LEU A 53 -10.76 -2.05 6.94
C LEU A 53 -9.65 -2.75 7.74
N LEU A 54 -8.73 -2.01 8.34
CA LEU A 54 -7.66 -2.59 9.15
C LEU A 54 -8.20 -3.14 10.48
N ALA A 55 -9.18 -2.48 11.08
CA ALA A 55 -9.85 -2.98 12.28
C ALA A 55 -10.57 -4.30 12.00
N GLU A 56 -11.38 -4.36 10.93
CA GLU A 56 -12.06 -5.58 10.49
C GLU A 56 -11.08 -6.71 10.16
N ALA A 57 -9.99 -6.38 9.45
CA ALA A 57 -8.95 -7.36 9.10
C ALA A 57 -8.26 -7.93 10.36
N GLN A 58 -8.01 -7.09 11.37
CA GLN A 58 -7.42 -7.50 12.63
C GLN A 58 -8.35 -8.45 13.40
N GLU A 59 -9.64 -8.13 13.51
CA GLU A 59 -10.63 -8.99 14.16
C GLU A 59 -10.73 -10.36 13.46
N ALA A 60 -10.80 -10.35 12.13
CA ALA A 60 -10.84 -11.58 11.33
C ALA A 60 -9.58 -12.43 11.50
N ALA A 61 -8.40 -11.80 11.56
CA ALA A 61 -7.13 -12.49 11.79
C ALA A 61 -7.10 -13.16 13.18
N LEU A 62 -7.56 -12.46 14.23
CA LEU A 62 -7.63 -13.01 15.58
C LEU A 62 -8.63 -14.17 15.68
N ALA A 63 -9.80 -14.04 15.06
CA ALA A 63 -10.80 -15.11 15.02
C ALA A 63 -10.25 -16.36 14.29
N LEU A 64 -9.53 -16.16 13.19
CA LEU A 64 -8.87 -17.24 12.47
C LEU A 64 -7.79 -17.91 13.34
N ALA A 65 -6.94 -17.12 13.97
CA ALA A 65 -5.86 -17.59 14.83
C ALA A 65 -6.40 -18.45 16.00
N HIS A 66 -7.48 -18.00 16.65
CA HIS A 66 -8.16 -18.76 17.69
C HIS A 66 -8.69 -20.10 17.16
N ARG A 67 -9.35 -20.11 16.00
CA ARG A 67 -9.93 -21.32 15.41
C ARG A 67 -8.88 -22.39 15.06
N ILE A 68 -7.65 -21.98 14.76
CA ILE A 68 -6.55 -22.89 14.41
C ILE A 68 -5.56 -23.11 15.56
N GLY A 69 -5.85 -22.61 16.76
CA GLY A 69 -5.03 -22.82 17.96
C GLY A 69 -3.71 -22.03 17.99
N LEU A 70 -3.54 -21.03 17.12
CA LEU A 70 -2.39 -20.12 17.11
C LEU A 70 -2.67 -18.93 18.03
N VAL A 71 -2.72 -19.16 19.35
CA VAL A 71 -2.92 -18.07 20.30
C VAL A 71 -1.60 -17.30 20.44
N THR A 72 -1.50 -16.13 19.80
CA THR A 72 -0.38 -15.21 20.00
C THR A 72 -0.83 -14.15 21.01
N PRO A 73 -0.16 -13.97 22.16
CA PRO A 73 -0.43 -12.85 23.04
C PRO A 73 -0.01 -11.56 22.33
N LEU A 74 -0.93 -10.59 22.23
CA LEU A 74 -0.64 -9.20 21.86
C LEU A 74 -0.19 -8.43 23.11
#